data_AF-A0A0K1JZS3-F1
#
_entry.id   AF-A0A0K1JZS3-F1
#
_cell.length_a   1.000
_cell.length_b   1.000
_cell.length_c   1.000
_cell.angle_alpha   90.00
_cell.angle_beta   90.00
_cell.angle_gamma   90.00
#
_symmetry.space_group_name_H-M   'P 1'
#
loop_
_entity.id
_entity.type
_entity.pdbx_description
1 polymer ?
#
loop_
_entity_poly.entity_id
_entity_poly.type
_entity_poly.pdbx_seq_one_letter_code
_entity_poly.pdbx_strand_id
1 'polypeptide(L)' 'MFKKLALFVFAAATALSASLATARPDCHPQCYVDYHACISAGNDVVECRSILLRCCAYPQH' A
#
# COMPACT_ATOMS: atom_id res chain seq x y z
N MET A 1 0.90 -31.70 34.97
CA MET A 1 0.05 -32.10 33.82
C MET A 1 0.01 -30.97 32.76
N PHE A 2 1.15 -30.59 32.16
CA PHE A 2 1.25 -29.37 31.32
C PHE A 2 1.30 -29.63 29.80
N LYS A 3 1.27 -30.89 29.36
CA LYS A 3 1.50 -31.24 27.94
C LYS A 3 0.30 -31.04 27.01
N LYS A 4 -0.93 -30.91 27.56
CA LYS A 4 -2.15 -30.69 26.75
C LYS A 4 -2.42 -29.22 26.43
N LEU A 5 -1.82 -28.29 27.17
CA LEU A 5 -2.07 -26.85 27.01
C LEU A 5 -1.35 -26.24 25.81
N ALA A 6 -0.19 -26.78 25.43
CA ALA A 6 0.56 -26.28 24.28
C ALA A 6 -0.14 -26.52 22.93
N LEU A 7 -1.02 -27.52 22.85
CA LEU A 7 -1.73 -27.87 21.62
C LEU A 7 -2.88 -26.89 21.29
N PHE A 8 -3.44 -26.21 22.29
CA PHE A 8 -4.56 -25.28 22.06
C PHE A 8 -4.13 -23.89 21.60
N VAL A 9 -2.87 -23.50 21.82
CA VAL A 9 -2.37 -22.17 21.42
C VAL A 9 -1.99 -22.12 19.93
N PHE A 10 -1.70 -23.27 19.31
CA PHE A 10 -1.27 -23.32 17.91
C PHE A 10 -2.42 -23.17 16.89
N ALA A 11 -3.67 -23.42 17.29
CA ALA A 11 -4.83 -23.36 16.40
C ALA A 11 -5.41 -21.94 16.24
N ALA A 12 -5.11 -21.01 17.15
CA ALA A 12 -5.67 -19.64 17.12
C ALA A 12 -4.82 -18.64 16.29
N ALA A 13 -3.59 -19.01 15.93
CA ALA A 13 -2.65 -18.08 15.30
C ALA A 13 -2.85 -17.93 13.77
N THR A 14 -3.55 -18.85 13.10
CA THR A 14 -3.70 -18.84 11.64
C THR A 14 -4.89 -18.02 11.13
N ALA A 15 -5.75 -17.49 12.02
CA ALA A 15 -6.96 -16.77 11.62
C ALA A 15 -6.77 -15.24 11.45
N LEU A 16 -5.61 -14.67 11.80
CA LEU A 16 -5.41 -13.21 11.87
C LEU A 16 -4.69 -12.60 10.66
N SER A 17 -4.28 -13.39 9.66
CA SER A 17 -3.42 -12.91 8.57
C SER A 17 -4.14 -12.28 7.37
N ALA A 18 -5.46 -12.11 7.42
CA ALA A 18 -6.24 -11.72 6.24
C ALA A 18 -6.89 -10.34 6.39
N SER A 19 -6.14 -9.23 6.48
CA SER A 19 -6.76 -7.88 6.34
C SER A 19 -5.86 -6.72 5.91
N LEU A 20 -4.57 -6.88 5.62
CA LEU A 20 -3.69 -5.72 5.32
C LEU A 20 -3.47 -5.42 3.83
N ALA A 21 -4.18 -6.08 2.92
CA ALA A 21 -3.88 -6.02 1.48
C ALA A 21 -4.53 -4.87 0.69
N THR A 22 -5.47 -4.09 1.25
CA THR A 22 -6.32 -3.18 0.44
C THR A 22 -6.26 -1.70 0.79
N ALA A 23 -5.24 -1.24 1.53
CA ALA A 23 -4.99 0.20 1.70
C ALA A 23 -4.01 0.74 0.64
N ARG A 24 -4.20 0.38 -0.64
CA ARG A 24 -3.65 1.22 -1.72
C ARG A 24 -4.74 2.21 -2.07
N PRO A 25 -4.53 3.52 -1.86
CA PRO A 25 -5.48 4.52 -2.35
C PRO A 25 -5.70 4.26 -3.83
N ASP A 26 -6.97 4.17 -4.26
CA ASP A 26 -7.37 3.99 -5.67
C ASP A 26 -6.87 5.20 -6.47
N CYS A 27 -5.62 5.12 -6.90
CA CYS A 27 -4.96 6.11 -7.71
C CYS A 27 -4.75 5.50 -9.09
N HIS A 28 -5.17 6.23 -10.13
CA HIS A 28 -5.05 5.76 -11.49
C HIS A 28 -3.57 5.41 -11.78
N PRO A 29 -3.25 4.26 -12.40
CA PRO A 29 -1.88 3.81 -12.60
C PRO A 29 -1.01 4.81 -13.36
N GLN A 30 -1.64 5.60 -14.24
CA GLN A 30 -0.98 6.70 -14.97
C GLN A 30 -0.35 7.75 -14.03
N CYS A 31 -0.94 8.02 -12.88
CA CYS A 31 -0.40 8.97 -11.91
C CYS A 31 1.00 8.58 -11.41
N TYR A 32 1.26 7.27 -11.26
CA TYR A 32 2.58 6.76 -10.90
C TYR A 32 3.56 6.87 -12.06
N VAL A 33 3.10 6.63 -13.30
CA VAL A 33 3.91 6.81 -14.51
C VAL A 33 4.38 8.26 -14.62
N ASP A 34 3.47 9.22 -14.43
CA ASP A 34 3.79 10.65 -14.53
C ASP A 34 4.73 11.11 -13.40
N TYR A 35 4.54 10.58 -12.18
CA TYR A 35 5.48 10.78 -11.07
C TYR A 35 6.89 10.28 -11.39
N HIS A 36 6.99 9.07 -11.94
CA HIS A 36 8.28 8.49 -12.32
C HIS A 36 8.93 9.26 -13.47
N ALA A 37 8.16 9.67 -14.48
CA ALA A 37 8.65 10.49 -15.58
C ALA A 37 9.19 11.84 -15.08
N CYS A 38 8.51 12.47 -14.11
CA CYS A 38 8.95 13.70 -13.48
C CYS A 38 10.31 13.56 -12.78
N ILE A 39 10.51 12.47 -12.02
CA ILE A 39 11.79 12.17 -11.36
C ILE A 39 12.88 11.85 -12.39
N SER A 40 12.56 11.07 -13.42
CA SER A 40 13.50 10.71 -14.48
C SER A 40 13.96 11.92 -15.31
N ALA A 41 13.16 12.99 -15.36
CA ALA A 41 13.55 14.25 -15.97
C ALA A 41 14.50 15.10 -15.09
N GLY A 42 14.81 14.66 -13.87
CA GLY A 42 15.71 15.36 -12.95
C GLY A 42 15.05 16.46 -12.11
N ASN A 43 13.71 16.49 -12.06
CA ASN A 43 12.98 17.44 -11.22
C ASN A 43 13.04 17.06 -9.73
N ASP A 44 12.71 18.03 -8.88
CA ASP A 44 12.69 17.82 -7.44
C ASP A 44 11.58 16.84 -7.01
N VAL A 45 11.90 15.97 -6.06
CA VAL A 45 10.98 14.92 -5.59
C VAL A 45 9.74 15.51 -4.91
N VAL A 46 9.86 16.67 -4.25
CA VAL A 46 8.73 17.38 -3.63
C VAL A 46 7.80 17.92 -4.70
N GLU A 47 8.36 18.48 -5.78
CA GLU A 47 7.59 18.95 -6.93
C GLU A 47 6.86 17.79 -7.62
N CYS A 48 7.55 16.68 -7.89
CA CYS A 48 6.94 15.50 -8.50
C CYS A 48 5.87 14.86 -7.61
N ARG A 49 6.06 14.86 -6.28
CA ARG A 49 5.05 14.38 -5.33
C ARG A 49 3.75 15.19 -5.40
N SER A 50 3.82 16.49 -5.70
CA SER A 50 2.62 17.32 -5.88
C SER A 50 1.76 16.88 -7.07
N ILE A 51 2.39 16.32 -8.12
CA ILE A 51 1.72 15.80 -9.32
C ILE A 51 1.00 14.49 -8.96
N LEU A 52 1.70 13.59 -8.26
CA LEU A 52 1.11 12.34 -7.77
C LEU A 52 -0.09 12.61 -6.86
N LEU A 53 0.05 13.53 -5.89
CA LEU A 53 -1.02 13.88 -4.94
C LEU A 53 -2.23 14.48 -5.66
N ARG A 54 -2.02 15.40 -6.61
CA ARG A 54 -3.12 15.98 -7.41
C ARG A 54 -3.81 14.93 -8.27
N CYS A 55 -3.03 14.06 -8.90
CA CYS A 55 -3.55 13.01 -9.77
C CYS A 55 -4.32 11.93 -8.98
N CYS A 56 -3.86 11.58 -7.77
CA CYS A 56 -4.57 10.64 -6.90
C CYS A 56 -5.77 11.26 -6.15
N ALA A 57 -5.83 12.60 -6.02
CA ALA A 57 -6.93 13.29 -5.33
C ALA A 57 -8.21 13.38 -6.18
N TYR A 58 -8.11 13.23 -7.51
CA TYR A 58 -9.24 13.17 -8.41
C TYR A 58 -9.25 11.80 -9.10
N PRO A 59 -10.30 10.97 -8.93
CA PRO A 59 -10.47 9.80 -9.78
C PRO A 59 -10.64 10.30 -11.21
N GLN A 60 -9.60 10.11 -12.03
CA GLN A 60 -9.66 10.36 -13.47
C GLN A 60 -10.66 9.35 -14.04
N HIS A 61 -11.84 9.84 -14.45
CA HIS A 61 -12.95 9.05 -15.00
C HIS A 61 -12.61 8.40 -16.33
#